data_AF-J3CGA8-F1
#
_entry.id   AF-J3CGA8-F1
#
_cell.length_a   1.000
_cell.length_b   1.000
_cell.length_c   1.000
_cell.angle_alpha   90.00
_cell.angle_beta   90.00
_cell.angle_gamma   90.00
#
_symmetry.space_group_name_H-M   'P 1'
#
loop_
_entity.id
_entity.type
_entity.pdbx_description
1 polymer ?
#
loop_
_entity_poly.entity_id
_entity_poly.type
_entity_poly.pdbx_seq_one_letter_code
_entity_poly.pdbx_strand_id
1 'polypeptide(L)'
;MKKNVIKNVMAVFCLVSINAYSRSNLDSEENLLLNKQSENRYLKKADSLIKTKKTNREKTILFTKSHINSPDSKDLIAGGLVVQDWTKAPNSYLFDPIQNDGGLYIPVRKAYAMWDSDQYIGGSGIPAGKITADVLWEDVPGLIICGVDYSLEVLGSGEDAKIKVPVNKAKEGNAVIAFRVDGEVFWSWHIWVTDDPANGPAYKSFAGIKREKDDGTVELIPDSDWQWMDRNLGALSGTITGTEWNRNGGLLYQWGRKDPIPPLVYRGNDFYEVSGSIGRVRHRGAKNFTNAVRIDDLRKFVLFSNAEVTANIKLSVKNPLSLIYVNKDDNSGPAYYNNNTNLMVNWFGRSMSMKDNRLPELNLWSDNSKGIIDVNYNSDNGARPYRNKSSYDPCPNGWRVPSVLVANLASGTYVDDIRIDFSPYGVRTGLSKNTFEFNNYHIIKPTDSNMPDFMKGFKLYPNIGFDLSNVNGYNMGVFPGTGQLALISQAGQYTDQHHIGLWTATMARMFDTT
;
A
#
# COMPACT_ATOMS: atom_id res chain seq x y z
N MET A 1 39.30 47.09 -38.45
CA MET A 1 38.29 47.94 -39.12
C MET A 1 37.03 48.02 -38.25
N LYS A 2 36.55 49.26 -38.03
CA LYS A 2 35.30 49.78 -37.41
C LYS A 2 34.23 48.74 -36.99
N LYS A 3 33.76 48.62 -35.74
CA LYS A 3 32.95 49.50 -34.84
C LYS A 3 31.62 50.02 -35.44
N ASN A 4 30.48 49.58 -34.86
CA ASN A 4 29.32 50.36 -34.32
C ASN A 4 28.08 49.44 -34.20
N VAL A 5 27.38 49.24 -33.07
CA VAL A 5 26.72 50.11 -32.06
C VAL A 5 25.20 50.31 -32.35
N ILE A 6 24.37 49.65 -31.51
CA ILE A 6 23.17 50.09 -30.76
C ILE A 6 22.03 50.84 -31.52
N LYS A 7 20.77 50.37 -31.40
CA LYS A 7 19.65 51.06 -30.67
C LYS A 7 18.29 50.35 -30.74
N ASN A 8 17.65 50.36 -29.57
CA ASN A 8 16.25 50.07 -29.19
C ASN A 8 15.17 50.58 -30.16
N VAL A 9 13.95 50.04 -30.08
CA VAL A 9 12.70 50.76 -29.71
C VAL A 9 11.53 49.77 -29.56
N MET A 10 10.82 49.88 -28.43
CA MET A 10 9.47 49.38 -28.20
C MET A 10 8.42 50.26 -28.90
N ALA A 11 7.35 49.64 -29.41
CA ALA A 11 6.00 50.21 -29.54
C ALA A 11 5.04 49.02 -29.42
N VAL A 12 4.21 48.85 -28.38
CA VAL A 12 3.07 49.67 -27.91
C VAL A 12 2.12 50.04 -29.04
N PHE A 13 1.11 49.19 -29.25
CA PHE A 13 -0.23 49.61 -29.63
C PHE A 13 -1.24 48.88 -28.73
N CYS A 14 -1.98 49.68 -27.97
CA CYS A 14 -3.19 49.33 -27.24
C CYS A 14 -4.39 49.99 -27.96
N LEU A 15 -5.60 49.55 -27.55
CA LEU A 15 -6.90 50.24 -27.62
C LEU A 15 -7.67 50.01 -28.96
N VAL A 16 -8.94 49.59 -29.03
CA VAL A 16 -10.08 49.63 -28.07
C VAL A 16 -11.11 48.53 -28.41
N SER A 17 -11.78 48.11 -27.34
CA SER A 17 -12.98 47.28 -27.16
C SER A 17 -14.24 47.58 -27.99
N ILE A 18 -15.11 46.57 -28.09
CA ILE A 18 -16.53 46.74 -27.72
C ILE A 18 -16.94 45.57 -26.81
N ASN A 19 -17.25 45.91 -25.56
CA ASN A 19 -18.02 45.09 -24.62
C ASN A 19 -19.51 45.28 -24.91
N ALA A 20 -20.28 44.20 -24.87
CA ALA A 20 -21.66 44.24 -24.41
C ALA A 20 -21.87 43.06 -23.45
N TYR A 21 -22.20 43.42 -22.21
CA TYR A 21 -22.45 42.54 -21.07
C TYR A 21 -23.70 41.68 -21.26
N SER A 22 -23.67 40.48 -20.70
CA SER A 22 -24.76 39.98 -19.85
C SER A 22 -24.19 39.06 -18.76
N ARG A 23 -24.29 39.52 -17.52
CA ARG A 23 -24.08 38.77 -16.28
C ARG A 23 -25.34 37.97 -15.98
N SER A 24 -25.21 36.67 -15.78
CA SER A 24 -25.96 35.94 -14.74
C SER A 24 -25.43 34.52 -14.61
N ASN A 25 -24.66 34.27 -13.55
CA ASN A 25 -24.78 33.14 -12.61
C ASN A 25 -23.43 32.90 -11.92
N LEU A 26 -23.29 33.59 -10.79
CA LEU A 26 -22.44 33.20 -9.67
C LEU A 26 -22.94 31.84 -9.20
N ASP A 27 -22.26 30.74 -9.53
CA ASP A 27 -22.45 29.43 -8.86
C ASP A 27 -21.30 28.41 -9.10
N SER A 28 -20.17 28.82 -9.70
CA SER A 28 -19.11 27.86 -10.09
C SER A 28 -17.79 27.98 -9.32
N GLU A 29 -17.59 28.98 -8.46
CA GLU A 29 -16.33 29.10 -7.69
C GLU A 29 -16.41 28.52 -6.26
N GLU A 30 -17.61 28.42 -5.67
CA GLU A 30 -17.78 27.88 -4.32
C GLU A 30 -17.64 26.34 -4.29
N ASN A 31 -18.07 25.65 -5.36
CA ASN A 31 -17.93 24.19 -5.50
C ASN A 31 -16.48 23.73 -5.76
N LEU A 32 -15.66 24.55 -6.43
CA LEU A 32 -14.25 24.24 -6.67
C LEU A 32 -13.40 24.41 -5.39
N LEU A 33 -13.79 25.35 -4.53
CA LEU A 33 -13.18 25.56 -3.21
C LEU A 33 -13.66 24.53 -2.18
N LEU A 34 -14.93 24.10 -2.23
CA LEU A 34 -15.45 23.04 -1.36
C LEU A 34 -14.79 21.69 -1.61
N ASN A 35 -14.57 21.30 -2.88
CA ASN A 35 -13.90 20.04 -3.20
C ASN A 35 -12.40 20.04 -2.83
N LYS A 36 -11.71 21.19 -2.91
CA LYS A 36 -10.34 21.31 -2.40
C LYS A 36 -10.26 21.40 -0.87
N GLN A 37 -11.32 21.84 -0.18
CA GLN A 37 -11.38 21.91 1.28
C GLN A 37 -11.83 20.60 1.96
N SER A 38 -12.52 19.71 1.25
CA SER A 38 -12.86 18.37 1.74
C SER A 38 -11.66 17.42 1.64
N GLU A 39 -10.87 17.47 0.56
CA GLU A 39 -9.65 16.65 0.40
C GLU A 39 -8.51 17.07 1.36
N ASN A 40 -8.37 18.38 1.64
CA ASN A 40 -7.34 18.87 2.57
C ASN A 40 -7.65 18.65 4.05
N ARG A 41 -8.85 18.17 4.40
CA ARG A 41 -9.26 18.03 5.81
C ARG A 41 -8.67 16.78 6.49
N TYR A 42 -8.25 15.79 5.72
CA TYR A 42 -7.78 14.50 6.25
C TYR A 42 -6.26 14.29 6.23
N LEU A 43 -5.49 15.22 5.64
CA LEU A 43 -4.06 14.98 5.37
C LEU A 43 -3.04 15.95 5.97
N LYS A 44 -3.41 17.06 6.63
CA LYS A 44 -2.36 18.08 6.93
C LYS A 44 -2.34 18.79 8.27
N LYS A 45 -3.20 18.50 9.25
CA LYS A 45 -3.17 19.28 10.51
C LYS A 45 -3.46 18.56 11.82
N ALA A 46 -4.22 17.46 11.82
CA ALA A 46 -4.59 16.77 13.06
C ALA A 46 -3.57 15.70 13.50
N ASP A 47 -2.74 15.24 12.58
CA ASP A 47 -1.84 14.10 12.75
C ASP A 47 -0.36 14.48 12.63
N SER A 48 -0.02 15.78 12.61
CA SER A 48 1.36 16.26 12.54
C SER A 48 1.78 17.00 13.81
N LEU A 49 3.05 16.84 14.20
CA LEU A 49 3.63 17.51 15.37
C LEU A 49 4.05 18.93 14.99
N ILE A 50 3.12 19.86 14.98
CA ILE A 50 3.43 21.28 14.75
C ILE A 50 4.32 21.78 15.89
N LYS A 51 5.50 22.33 15.56
CA LYS A 51 6.28 23.12 16.53
C LYS A 51 5.50 24.39 16.87
N THR A 52 4.75 24.37 17.96
CA THR A 52 4.06 25.57 18.45
C THR A 52 5.08 26.65 18.84
N LYS A 53 5.05 27.81 18.15
CA LYS A 53 5.38 29.07 18.82
C LYS A 53 4.24 29.31 19.83
N LYS A 54 4.59 29.42 21.12
CA LYS A 54 3.63 29.63 22.22
C LYS A 54 2.62 30.71 21.84
N THR A 55 1.37 30.31 21.66
CA THR A 55 0.23 31.23 21.66
C THR A 55 -0.96 30.49 22.27
N ASN A 56 -1.34 30.92 23.48
CA ASN A 56 -2.45 30.36 24.25
C ASN A 56 -3.77 30.60 23.52
N ARG A 57 -4.53 29.53 23.28
CA ARG A 57 -6.01 29.51 23.28
C ARG A 57 -6.50 28.07 23.11
N GLU A 58 -6.71 27.40 24.24
CA GLU A 58 -7.50 26.16 24.27
C GLU A 58 -8.99 26.52 24.32
N LYS A 59 -9.80 25.88 23.47
CA LYS A 59 -11.25 25.80 23.64
C LYS A 59 -11.59 24.32 23.79
N THR A 60 -11.97 23.94 25.01
CA THR A 60 -12.45 22.62 25.39
C THR A 60 -13.87 22.41 24.87
N ILE A 61 -14.14 21.27 24.22
CA ILE A 61 -15.51 20.82 23.93
C ILE A 61 -15.71 19.50 24.70
N LEU A 62 -16.63 19.52 25.67
CA LEU A 62 -17.10 18.34 26.40
C LEU A 62 -18.11 17.56 25.54
N PHE A 63 -18.01 16.23 25.55
CA PHE A 63 -19.06 15.33 25.07
C PHE A 63 -19.68 14.57 26.23
N THR A 64 -21.00 14.66 26.38
CA THR A 64 -21.81 13.86 27.31
C THR A 64 -22.38 12.65 26.57
N LYS A 65 -22.13 11.44 27.09
CA LYS A 65 -22.72 10.18 26.60
C LYS A 65 -24.17 10.07 27.05
N SER A 66 -25.10 9.72 26.15
CA SER A 66 -26.38 9.12 26.49
C SER A 66 -26.51 7.75 25.86
N HIS A 67 -26.68 6.74 26.71
CA HIS A 67 -27.02 5.35 26.36
C HIS A 67 -28.41 5.26 25.75
N ILE A 68 -28.57 4.51 24.66
CA ILE A 68 -29.87 3.92 24.27
C ILE A 68 -29.63 2.47 23.81
N ASN A 69 -30.25 1.54 24.53
CA ASN A 69 -30.40 0.13 24.17
C ASN A 69 -31.67 -0.04 23.29
N SER A 70 -31.63 -1.00 22.36
CA SER A 70 -32.74 -1.79 21.78
C SER A 70 -32.81 -1.76 20.24
N PRO A 71 -33.17 -2.89 19.57
CA PRO A 71 -32.88 -3.14 18.16
C PRO A 71 -34.04 -2.78 17.23
N ASP A 72 -33.72 -2.67 15.94
CA ASP A 72 -34.58 -2.43 14.78
C ASP A 72 -35.19 -1.03 14.62
N SER A 73 -34.56 -0.20 13.78
CA SER A 73 -35.28 0.59 12.76
C SER A 73 -34.32 1.29 11.79
N LYS A 74 -34.75 1.27 10.52
CA LYS A 74 -34.15 1.92 9.37
C LYS A 74 -34.13 3.45 9.52
N ASP A 75 -33.02 4.03 9.09
CA ASP A 75 -32.78 5.40 8.64
C ASP A 75 -33.78 6.50 9.04
N LEU A 76 -33.31 7.39 9.92
CA LEU A 76 -33.71 8.81 9.91
C LEU A 76 -32.46 9.68 10.07
N ILE A 77 -32.14 10.37 8.97
CA ILE A 77 -31.08 11.35 8.84
C ILE A 77 -31.47 12.62 9.62
N ALA A 78 -30.68 12.96 10.63
CA ALA A 78 -30.62 14.29 11.23
C ALA A 78 -29.15 14.73 11.31
N GLY A 79 -28.77 15.72 10.50
CA GLY A 79 -27.45 16.38 10.55
C GLY A 79 -26.27 15.42 10.43
N GLY A 80 -26.05 14.88 9.22
CA GLY A 80 -25.11 13.80 8.92
C GLY A 80 -23.70 13.97 9.48
N LEU A 81 -23.51 13.55 10.73
CA LEU A 81 -22.25 13.04 11.22
C LEU A 81 -22.00 11.74 10.45
N VAL A 82 -21.19 11.81 9.39
CA VAL A 82 -20.57 10.61 8.84
C VAL A 82 -19.79 9.99 9.99
N VAL A 83 -20.31 8.88 10.54
CA VAL A 83 -19.58 8.10 11.54
C VAL A 83 -18.38 7.54 10.80
N GLN A 84 -17.20 8.08 11.10
CA GLN A 84 -15.96 7.70 10.45
C GLN A 84 -15.67 6.23 10.76
N ASP A 85 -15.56 5.39 9.71
CA ASP A 85 -15.14 4.01 9.86
C ASP A 85 -13.63 3.94 10.18
N TRP A 86 -13.31 3.76 11.45
CA TRP A 86 -11.94 3.72 11.94
C TRP A 86 -11.19 2.44 11.53
N THR A 87 -11.87 1.40 11.04
CA THR A 87 -11.19 0.23 10.45
C THR A 87 -10.44 0.60 9.17
N LYS A 88 -10.90 1.66 8.48
CA LYS A 88 -10.32 2.19 7.23
C LYS A 88 -9.22 3.23 7.42
N ALA A 89 -8.92 3.62 8.66
CA ALA A 89 -7.78 4.48 8.95
C ALA A 89 -6.47 3.87 8.39
N PRO A 90 -5.43 4.65 8.07
CA PRO A 90 -4.26 4.14 7.37
C PRO A 90 -3.43 3.15 8.21
N ASN A 91 -2.75 2.22 7.53
CA ASN A 91 -1.75 1.31 8.13
C ASN A 91 -0.32 1.85 8.03
N SER A 92 -0.12 2.90 7.22
CA SER A 92 1.16 3.57 7.08
C SER A 92 1.02 5.08 7.00
N TYR A 93 2.06 5.78 7.43
CA TYR A 93 2.15 7.23 7.40
C TYR A 93 3.40 7.64 6.63
N LEU A 94 3.19 8.47 5.60
CA LEU A 94 4.26 9.17 4.91
C LEU A 94 4.62 10.45 5.70
N PHE A 95 5.90 10.69 5.91
CA PHE A 95 6.39 11.91 6.52
C PHE A 95 7.51 12.52 5.67
N ASP A 96 7.23 13.67 5.06
CA ASP A 96 8.22 14.45 4.32
C ASP A 96 9.14 15.23 5.29
N PRO A 97 10.47 14.96 5.33
CA PRO A 97 11.40 15.70 6.17
C PRO A 97 11.47 17.21 5.88
N ILE A 98 10.97 17.69 4.75
CA ILE A 98 10.99 19.12 4.42
C ILE A 98 9.85 19.88 5.12
N GLN A 99 8.76 19.21 5.48
CA GLN A 99 7.59 19.86 6.11
C GLN A 99 7.91 20.46 7.48
N ASN A 100 7.15 21.48 7.93
CA ASN A 100 7.48 22.22 9.15
C ASN A 100 7.32 21.42 10.46
N ASP A 101 6.60 20.31 10.41
CA ASP A 101 6.30 19.49 11.58
C ASP A 101 7.54 18.70 12.07
N GLY A 102 7.56 18.37 13.35
CA GLY A 102 8.63 17.61 14.00
C GLY A 102 8.40 16.09 14.02
N GLY A 103 7.35 15.61 13.36
CA GLY A 103 6.90 14.22 13.37
C GLY A 103 5.38 14.14 13.25
N LEU A 104 4.79 13.05 13.71
CA LEU A 104 3.37 12.73 13.52
C LEU A 104 2.68 12.19 14.79
N TYR A 105 1.35 12.17 14.77
CA TYR A 105 0.50 11.48 15.73
C TYR A 105 -0.21 10.32 15.05
N ILE A 106 -0.24 9.17 15.73
CA ILE A 106 -0.98 7.99 15.27
C ILE A 106 -2.17 7.76 16.21
N PRO A 107 -3.42 7.91 15.75
CA PRO A 107 -4.59 7.55 16.54
C PRO A 107 -4.65 6.04 16.80
N VAL A 108 -4.70 5.63 18.07
CA VAL A 108 -4.80 4.20 18.42
C VAL A 108 -6.21 3.65 18.20
N ARG A 109 -7.19 4.53 17.97
CA ARG A 109 -8.59 4.19 17.70
C ARG A 109 -8.76 3.14 16.60
N LYS A 110 -7.88 3.14 15.58
CA LYS A 110 -7.87 2.08 14.57
C LYS A 110 -7.73 0.69 15.20
N ALA A 111 -6.77 0.52 16.11
CA ALA A 111 -6.56 -0.77 16.78
C ALA A 111 -7.83 -1.21 17.51
N TYR A 112 -8.43 -0.32 18.28
CA TYR A 112 -9.69 -0.61 18.98
C TYR A 112 -10.81 -1.01 18.00
N ALA A 113 -11.04 -0.22 16.94
CA ALA A 113 -12.05 -0.51 15.94
C ALA A 113 -11.83 -1.88 15.25
N MET A 114 -10.58 -2.23 14.96
CA MET A 114 -10.24 -3.53 14.36
C MET A 114 -10.56 -4.69 15.30
N TRP A 115 -10.16 -4.64 16.57
CA TRP A 115 -10.41 -5.73 17.52
C TRP A 115 -11.86 -5.81 17.99
N ASP A 116 -12.61 -4.72 17.87
CA ASP A 116 -14.04 -4.68 18.20
C ASP A 116 -14.91 -5.14 17.04
N SER A 117 -14.73 -4.57 15.84
CA SER A 117 -15.73 -4.60 14.76
C SER A 117 -15.27 -5.18 13.42
N ASP A 118 -13.97 -5.48 13.25
CA ASP A 118 -13.50 -6.06 11.98
C ASP A 118 -14.09 -7.45 11.73
N GLN A 119 -14.43 -7.73 10.47
CA GLN A 119 -15.08 -8.98 10.07
C GLN A 119 -14.24 -10.25 10.30
N TYR A 120 -12.91 -10.14 10.35
CA TYR A 120 -12.02 -11.30 10.53
C TYR A 120 -11.49 -11.41 11.94
N ILE A 121 -11.13 -10.30 12.61
CA ILE A 121 -10.50 -10.36 13.94
C ILE A 121 -11.34 -9.77 15.07
N GLY A 122 -12.48 -9.14 14.75
CA GLY A 122 -13.35 -8.46 15.70
C GLY A 122 -14.04 -9.38 16.71
N GLY A 123 -14.90 -8.78 17.54
CA GLY A 123 -15.74 -9.44 18.54
C GLY A 123 -15.08 -9.68 19.90
N SER A 124 -13.77 -9.45 20.05
CA SER A 124 -13.06 -9.61 21.32
C SER A 124 -12.79 -8.29 22.03
N GLY A 125 -12.72 -7.19 21.27
CA GLY A 125 -12.21 -5.92 21.75
C GLY A 125 -10.74 -6.00 22.18
N ILE A 126 -10.20 -4.85 22.62
CA ILE A 126 -8.90 -4.81 23.29
C ILE A 126 -9.15 -4.89 24.80
N PRO A 127 -8.49 -5.80 25.54
CA PRO A 127 -8.67 -5.92 26.98
C PRO A 127 -8.18 -4.65 27.71
N ALA A 128 -8.69 -4.44 28.91
CA ALA A 128 -8.12 -3.44 29.81
C ALA A 128 -6.71 -3.86 30.22
N GLY A 129 -5.77 -2.91 30.24
CA GLY A 129 -4.38 -3.17 30.58
C GLY A 129 -3.51 -1.93 30.40
N LYS A 130 -2.22 -2.04 30.73
CA LYS A 130 -1.26 -0.96 30.55
C LYS A 130 -0.97 -0.76 29.07
N ILE A 131 -1.35 0.41 28.56
CA ILE A 131 -1.08 0.82 27.19
C ILE A 131 0.35 1.35 27.07
N THR A 132 1.09 0.86 26.08
CA THR A 132 2.42 1.38 25.71
C THR A 132 2.58 1.44 24.19
N ALA A 133 3.55 2.22 23.72
CA ALA A 133 3.98 2.21 22.34
C ALA A 133 5.51 2.27 22.23
N ASP A 134 6.04 1.66 21.18
CA ASP A 134 7.48 1.56 20.95
C ASP A 134 7.80 1.48 19.45
N VAL A 135 9.04 1.87 19.10
CA VAL A 135 9.61 1.58 17.78
C VAL A 135 9.97 0.09 17.76
N LEU A 136 9.14 -0.73 17.12
CA LEU A 136 9.38 -2.16 16.99
C LEU A 136 10.68 -2.41 16.26
N TRP A 137 10.85 -1.72 15.13
CA TRP A 137 12.08 -1.67 14.36
C TRP A 137 12.14 -0.40 13.51
N GLU A 138 13.35 0.07 13.24
CA GLU A 138 13.70 1.10 12.23
C GLU A 138 14.94 0.65 11.44
N ASP A 139 15.03 0.99 10.16
CA ASP A 139 16.15 0.63 9.28
C ASP A 139 17.34 1.61 9.36
N VAL A 140 17.08 2.82 9.84
CA VAL A 140 18.10 3.82 10.13
C VAL A 140 18.04 4.14 11.63
N PRO A 141 19.07 3.76 12.42
CA PRO A 141 19.06 3.99 13.87
C PRO A 141 18.86 5.46 14.23
N GLY A 142 17.92 5.76 15.12
CA GLY A 142 17.50 7.10 15.52
C GLY A 142 16.79 7.88 14.41
N LEU A 143 16.03 7.19 13.54
CA LEU A 143 15.09 7.80 12.60
C LEU A 143 13.90 8.35 13.37
N ILE A 144 13.35 7.56 14.30
CA ILE A 144 12.34 8.00 15.25
C ILE A 144 13.02 8.40 16.56
N ILE A 145 12.73 9.60 17.05
CA ILE A 145 13.30 10.10 18.31
C ILE A 145 12.47 9.52 19.46
N CYS A 146 13.03 8.51 20.13
CA CYS A 146 12.38 7.73 21.18
C CYS A 146 13.12 7.81 22.52
N GLY A 147 12.46 7.32 23.58
CA GLY A 147 13.05 7.21 24.91
C GLY A 147 13.87 5.93 25.10
N VAL A 148 14.16 5.60 26.37
CA VAL A 148 14.80 4.33 26.74
C VAL A 148 13.97 3.15 26.22
N ASP A 149 14.64 2.09 25.78
CA ASP A 149 14.03 0.87 25.21
C ASP A 149 13.08 1.15 24.03
N TYR A 150 13.38 2.18 23.23
CA TYR A 150 12.59 2.59 22.06
C TYR A 150 11.16 3.04 22.39
N SER A 151 10.90 3.42 23.64
CA SER A 151 9.57 3.84 24.10
C SER A 151 9.10 5.15 23.45
N LEU A 152 7.80 5.23 23.21
CA LEU A 152 7.11 6.41 22.67
C LEU A 152 6.01 6.89 23.63
N GLU A 153 5.78 8.20 23.62
CA GLU A 153 4.76 8.84 24.43
C GLU A 153 3.36 8.54 23.86
N VAL A 154 2.46 8.00 24.71
CA VAL A 154 1.04 7.83 24.40
C VAL A 154 0.26 8.93 25.12
N LEU A 155 -0.40 9.79 24.35
CA LEU A 155 -1.20 10.91 24.85
C LEU A 155 -2.66 10.51 24.94
N GLY A 156 -3.31 10.79 26.07
CA GLY A 156 -4.71 10.42 26.33
C GLY A 156 -4.85 8.99 26.86
N SER A 157 -6.05 8.42 26.73
CA SER A 157 -6.38 7.12 27.31
C SER A 157 -7.39 6.36 26.44
N GLY A 158 -7.35 5.03 26.48
CA GLY A 158 -8.29 4.18 25.77
C GLY A 158 -8.24 4.40 24.25
N GLU A 159 -9.41 4.31 23.61
CA GLU A 159 -9.55 4.44 22.15
C GLU A 159 -9.25 5.84 21.61
N ASP A 160 -9.29 6.87 22.46
CA ASP A 160 -9.01 8.25 22.08
C ASP A 160 -7.51 8.60 22.13
N ALA A 161 -6.67 7.68 22.60
CA ALA A 161 -5.26 7.93 22.74
C ALA A 161 -4.56 8.09 21.37
N LYS A 162 -3.45 8.83 21.39
CA LYS A 162 -2.57 9.02 20.22
C LYS A 162 -1.13 8.73 20.59
N ILE A 163 -0.43 7.99 19.73
CA ILE A 163 1.01 7.80 19.86
C ILE A 163 1.70 9.01 19.24
N LYS A 164 2.58 9.66 20.01
CA LYS A 164 3.44 10.73 19.50
C LYS A 164 4.69 10.11 18.88
N VAL A 165 4.96 10.44 17.62
CA VAL A 165 6.08 9.90 16.84
C VAL A 165 6.94 11.04 16.32
N PRO A 166 7.90 11.55 17.11
CA PRO A 166 8.83 12.57 16.65
C PRO A 166 9.86 11.97 15.68
N VAL A 167 10.16 12.69 14.60
CA VAL A 167 11.03 12.21 13.52
C VAL A 167 12.31 13.04 13.47
N ASN A 168 13.45 12.36 13.32
CA ASN A 168 14.71 13.02 13.02
C ASN A 168 14.78 13.37 11.53
N LYS A 169 14.45 14.62 11.23
CA LYS A 169 14.37 15.14 9.85
C LYS A 169 15.70 15.19 9.07
N ALA A 170 16.82 14.85 9.71
CA ALA A 170 18.10 14.70 9.02
C ALA A 170 18.29 13.29 8.41
N LYS A 171 17.27 12.42 8.53
CA LYS A 171 17.30 11.03 8.10
C LYS A 171 16.03 10.70 7.32
N GLU A 172 16.19 9.73 6.44
CA GLU A 172 15.14 9.10 5.65
C GLU A 172 15.23 7.59 5.84
N GLY A 173 14.10 6.91 5.80
CA GLY A 173 14.03 5.49 6.11
C GLY A 173 12.64 5.03 6.48
N ASN A 174 12.59 3.84 7.06
CA ASN A 174 11.37 3.16 7.46
C ASN A 174 11.42 2.75 8.93
N ALA A 175 10.27 2.82 9.58
CA ALA A 175 10.08 2.28 10.91
C ALA A 175 8.72 1.59 11.04
N VAL A 176 8.60 0.68 12.00
CA VAL A 176 7.31 0.14 12.43
C VAL A 176 7.09 0.49 13.89
N ILE A 177 5.96 1.13 14.18
CA ILE A 177 5.54 1.49 15.53
C ILE A 177 4.54 0.44 16.03
N ALA A 178 4.79 -0.14 17.20
CA ALA A 178 3.88 -1.09 17.83
C ALA A 178 3.04 -0.41 18.91
N PHE A 179 1.74 -0.72 18.93
CA PHE A 179 0.84 -0.43 20.05
C PHE A 179 0.61 -1.70 20.86
N ARG A 180 0.79 -1.58 22.18
CA ARG A 180 0.73 -2.72 23.09
C ARG A 180 -0.24 -2.50 24.23
N VAL A 181 -0.79 -3.62 24.71
CA VAL A 181 -1.49 -3.73 25.98
C VAL A 181 -0.86 -4.86 26.76
N ASP A 182 -0.37 -4.55 27.97
CA ASP A 182 0.36 -5.48 28.84
C ASP A 182 1.50 -6.24 28.14
N GLY A 183 2.20 -5.53 27.26
CA GLY A 183 3.38 -6.04 26.53
C GLY A 183 3.06 -6.80 25.23
N GLU A 184 1.80 -7.18 24.99
CA GLU A 184 1.38 -7.82 23.74
C GLU A 184 1.03 -6.80 22.66
N VAL A 185 1.42 -7.05 21.39
CA VAL A 185 1.11 -6.15 20.26
C VAL A 185 -0.33 -6.35 19.82
N PHE A 186 -1.11 -5.27 19.81
CA PHE A 186 -2.49 -5.25 19.29
C PHE A 186 -2.60 -4.57 17.93
N TRP A 187 -1.68 -3.69 17.57
CA TRP A 187 -1.59 -3.16 16.21
C TRP A 187 -0.22 -2.55 15.97
N SER A 188 0.08 -2.29 14.69
CA SER A 188 1.32 -1.65 14.29
C SER A 188 1.12 -0.85 13.01
N TRP A 189 1.95 0.19 12.84
CA TRP A 189 1.91 1.07 11.68
C TRP A 189 3.30 1.25 11.09
N HIS A 190 3.38 1.30 9.77
CA HIS A 190 4.61 1.61 9.03
C HIS A 190 4.76 3.12 8.89
N ILE A 191 5.92 3.64 9.26
CA ILE A 191 6.29 5.05 9.07
C ILE A 191 7.33 5.10 7.96
N TRP A 192 7.02 5.85 6.91
CA TRP A 192 7.87 6.03 5.74
C TRP A 192 8.32 7.48 5.70
N VAL A 193 9.59 7.71 6.01
CA VAL A 193 10.20 9.05 6.06
C VAL A 193 10.98 9.26 4.77
N THR A 194 10.40 10.04 3.85
CA THR A 194 10.94 10.29 2.50
C THR A 194 10.27 11.53 1.90
N ASP A 195 10.86 12.11 0.85
CA ASP A 195 10.22 13.08 -0.04
C ASP A 195 8.89 12.60 -0.64
N ASP A 196 8.07 13.53 -1.14
CA ASP A 196 6.75 13.24 -1.70
C ASP A 196 6.81 12.28 -2.92
N PRO A 197 6.25 11.05 -2.83
CA PRO A 197 6.28 10.07 -3.90
C PRO A 197 5.18 10.31 -4.95
N ALA A 198 4.39 11.40 -4.87
CA ALA A 198 3.27 11.64 -5.79
C ALA A 198 3.66 11.93 -7.25
N ASN A 199 4.94 12.09 -7.57
CA ASN A 199 5.46 12.45 -8.89
C ASN A 199 5.55 11.26 -9.89
N GLY A 200 4.72 10.24 -9.73
CA GLY A 200 4.73 9.06 -10.59
C GLY A 200 4.03 9.24 -11.94
N PRO A 201 3.86 8.15 -12.71
CA PRO A 201 3.09 8.19 -13.96
C PRO A 201 1.58 8.34 -13.71
N ALA A 202 0.86 8.87 -14.70
CA ALA A 202 -0.61 8.89 -14.76
C ALA A 202 -1.17 7.85 -15.74
N TYR A 203 -0.39 6.80 -16.04
CA TYR A 203 -0.76 5.81 -17.05
C TYR A 203 -1.91 4.91 -16.60
N LYS A 204 -2.85 4.71 -17.52
CA LYS A 204 -3.94 3.73 -17.46
C LYS A 204 -3.76 2.75 -18.62
N SER A 205 -3.65 1.46 -18.30
CA SER A 205 -3.62 0.37 -19.28
C SER A 205 -4.96 0.20 -19.98
N PHE A 206 -6.06 0.38 -19.24
CA PHE A 206 -7.43 0.39 -19.75
C PHE A 206 -8.06 1.79 -19.63
N ALA A 207 -8.69 2.30 -20.70
CA ALA A 207 -9.25 3.66 -20.69
C ALA A 207 -10.56 3.76 -19.88
N GLY A 208 -11.35 2.69 -19.83
CA GLY A 208 -12.67 2.67 -19.19
C GLY A 208 -12.65 2.45 -17.67
N ILE A 209 -11.56 2.82 -16.97
CA ILE A 209 -11.44 2.62 -15.52
C ILE A 209 -12.51 3.44 -14.78
N LYS A 210 -13.23 2.77 -13.89
CA LYS A 210 -14.29 3.34 -13.05
C LYS A 210 -13.91 3.28 -11.57
N ARG A 211 -14.54 4.12 -10.74
CA ARG A 211 -14.55 4.02 -9.27
C ARG A 211 -15.98 3.93 -8.73
N GLU A 212 -16.13 3.26 -7.60
CA GLU A 212 -17.35 3.19 -6.79
C GLU A 212 -17.16 4.15 -5.60
N LYS A 213 -18.05 5.13 -5.46
CA LYS A 213 -18.07 6.08 -4.34
C LYS A 213 -18.75 5.50 -3.11
N ASP A 214 -18.63 6.20 -1.98
CA ASP A 214 -19.26 5.82 -0.70
C ASP A 214 -20.79 5.72 -0.78
N ASP A 215 -21.42 6.49 -1.69
CA ASP A 215 -22.87 6.44 -1.94
C ASP A 215 -23.29 5.30 -2.90
N GLY A 216 -22.34 4.48 -3.35
CA GLY A 216 -22.54 3.38 -4.30
C GLY A 216 -22.54 3.81 -5.77
N THR A 217 -22.41 5.10 -6.08
CA THR A 217 -22.34 5.60 -7.46
C THR A 217 -21.07 5.11 -8.13
N VAL A 218 -21.20 4.60 -9.35
CA VAL A 218 -20.08 4.20 -10.20
C VAL A 218 -19.87 5.23 -11.30
N GLU A 219 -18.66 5.77 -11.40
CA GLU A 219 -18.28 6.76 -12.41
C GLU A 219 -16.93 6.44 -13.03
N LEU A 220 -16.65 6.99 -14.22
CA LEU A 220 -15.30 6.98 -14.80
C LEU A 220 -14.36 7.79 -13.91
N ILE A 221 -13.12 7.31 -13.73
CA ILE A 221 -12.10 8.08 -13.02
C ILE A 221 -11.52 9.12 -13.98
N PRO A 222 -11.67 10.43 -13.71
CA PRO A 222 -11.03 11.48 -14.51
C PRO A 222 -9.51 11.29 -14.57
N ASP A 223 -8.86 11.76 -15.63
CA ASP A 223 -7.39 11.67 -15.73
C ASP A 223 -6.69 12.48 -14.65
N SER A 224 -7.30 13.57 -14.16
CA SER A 224 -6.81 14.37 -13.05
C SER A 224 -6.75 13.63 -11.70
N ASP A 225 -7.56 12.58 -11.55
CA ASP A 225 -7.74 11.86 -10.29
C ASP A 225 -6.91 10.56 -10.26
N TRP A 226 -6.22 10.23 -11.36
CA TRP A 226 -5.46 9.01 -11.49
C TRP A 226 -3.97 9.27 -11.47
N GLN A 227 -3.29 8.72 -10.46
CA GLN A 227 -1.88 8.96 -10.23
C GLN A 227 -1.25 7.71 -9.60
N TRP A 228 -0.01 7.42 -9.97
CA TRP A 228 0.83 6.43 -9.32
C TRP A 228 1.88 7.10 -8.45
N MET A 229 2.37 6.37 -7.45
CA MET A 229 3.62 6.76 -6.80
C MET A 229 4.79 6.60 -7.80
N ASP A 230 5.83 7.42 -7.65
CA ASP A 230 7.05 7.35 -8.46
C ASP A 230 7.97 6.17 -8.07
N ARG A 231 7.67 5.49 -6.94
CA ARG A 231 8.47 4.41 -6.36
C ARG A 231 7.62 3.43 -5.55
N ASN A 232 8.23 2.29 -5.19
CA ASN A 232 7.59 1.29 -4.32
C ASN A 232 7.42 1.80 -2.89
N LEU A 233 6.40 1.28 -2.20
CA LEU A 233 6.17 1.59 -0.78
C LEU A 233 7.39 1.23 0.07
N GLY A 234 7.90 2.22 0.82
CA GLY A 234 9.09 2.10 1.65
C GLY A 234 10.43 2.30 0.92
N ALA A 235 10.42 2.58 -0.39
CA ALA A 235 11.63 2.93 -1.13
C ALA A 235 12.06 4.37 -0.85
N LEU A 236 13.36 4.67 -0.95
CA LEU A 236 13.87 6.04 -0.78
C LEU A 236 14.26 6.67 -2.12
N SER A 237 14.06 5.95 -3.23
CA SER A 237 14.39 6.43 -4.58
C SER A 237 13.51 5.75 -5.62
N GLY A 238 13.10 6.49 -6.66
CA GLY A 238 12.39 5.94 -7.83
C GLY A 238 13.31 5.59 -9.02
N THR A 239 14.61 5.90 -8.95
CA THR A 239 15.53 5.68 -10.08
C THR A 239 16.21 4.30 -10.02
N ILE A 240 16.44 3.70 -11.18
CA ILE A 240 17.21 2.45 -11.32
C ILE A 240 18.67 2.65 -11.73
N THR A 241 19.06 3.87 -12.11
CA THR A 241 20.40 4.20 -12.64
C THR A 241 21.02 5.47 -12.04
N GLY A 242 20.28 6.24 -11.25
CA GLY A 242 20.75 7.48 -10.62
C GLY A 242 21.28 7.29 -9.20
N THR A 243 21.35 8.37 -8.43
CA THR A 243 21.75 8.34 -7.01
C THR A 243 20.74 7.53 -6.18
N GLU A 244 21.22 6.80 -5.17
CA GLU A 244 20.41 5.88 -4.35
C GLU A 244 19.64 4.80 -5.15
N TRP A 245 20.12 4.43 -6.34
CA TRP A 245 19.55 3.35 -7.17
C TRP A 245 19.50 1.97 -6.47
N ASN A 246 20.22 1.80 -5.36
CA ASN A 246 20.20 0.59 -4.54
C ASN A 246 19.12 0.61 -3.44
N ARG A 247 18.41 1.73 -3.27
CA ARG A 247 17.32 1.94 -2.29
C ARG A 247 15.93 2.10 -2.95
N ASN A 248 15.77 1.62 -4.18
CA ASN A 248 14.53 1.70 -4.96
C ASN A 248 13.59 0.49 -4.80
N GLY A 249 14.03 -0.59 -4.16
CA GLY A 249 13.26 -1.83 -4.07
C GLY A 249 12.01 -1.73 -3.19
N GLY A 250 12.04 -0.88 -2.16
CA GLY A 250 10.98 -0.78 -1.15
C GLY A 250 11.01 -1.93 -0.13
N LEU A 251 9.90 -2.08 0.60
CA LEU A 251 9.71 -3.15 1.57
C LEU A 251 8.89 -4.31 0.99
N LEU A 252 9.04 -5.49 1.58
CA LEU A 252 8.32 -6.69 1.17
C LEU A 252 7.07 -6.88 2.01
N TYR A 253 6.07 -7.53 1.44
CA TYR A 253 4.81 -7.85 2.11
C TYR A 253 4.40 -9.28 1.75
N GLN A 254 3.91 -10.04 2.74
CA GLN A 254 3.13 -11.24 2.43
C GLN A 254 1.72 -10.80 2.05
N TRP A 255 1.22 -11.30 0.91
CA TRP A 255 -0.07 -10.87 0.38
C TRP A 255 -1.18 -10.89 1.45
N GLY A 256 -1.91 -9.78 1.58
CA GLY A 256 -2.99 -9.60 2.56
C GLY A 256 -2.56 -9.10 3.95
N ARG A 257 -1.26 -8.94 4.22
CA ARG A 257 -0.77 -8.32 5.48
C ARG A 257 -0.52 -6.83 5.32
N LYS A 258 -0.71 -6.09 6.42
CA LYS A 258 -0.38 -4.65 6.49
C LYS A 258 1.08 -4.37 6.84
N ASP A 259 1.75 -5.31 7.50
CA ASP A 259 3.06 -5.08 8.11
C ASP A 259 4.21 -5.37 7.14
N PRO A 260 5.14 -4.42 6.95
CA PRO A 260 6.27 -4.62 6.07
C PRO A 260 7.33 -5.55 6.65
N ILE A 261 8.01 -6.24 5.74
CA ILE A 261 9.19 -7.07 5.98
C ILE A 261 10.36 -6.43 5.24
N PRO A 262 11.39 -5.92 5.94
CA PRO A 262 12.56 -5.34 5.28
C PRO A 262 13.37 -6.44 4.58
N PRO A 263 13.85 -6.24 3.34
CA PRO A 263 14.73 -7.19 2.68
C PRO A 263 16.07 -7.40 3.41
N LEU A 264 16.51 -6.41 4.21
CA LEU A 264 17.79 -6.41 4.95
C LEU A 264 19.03 -6.55 4.05
N VAL A 265 18.85 -6.33 2.76
CA VAL A 265 19.90 -6.24 1.77
C VAL A 265 19.48 -5.20 0.72
N TYR A 266 20.39 -4.29 0.42
CA TYR A 266 20.31 -3.42 -0.73
C TYR A 266 20.90 -4.12 -1.94
N ARG A 267 20.63 -3.55 -3.12
CA ARG A 267 21.23 -4.05 -4.35
C ARG A 267 22.76 -4.04 -4.27
N GLY A 268 23.38 -5.06 -4.87
CA GLY A 268 24.83 -5.26 -4.84
C GLY A 268 25.33 -6.08 -3.65
N ASN A 269 24.42 -6.80 -2.95
CA ASN A 269 24.71 -7.59 -1.75
C ASN A 269 25.23 -6.76 -0.57
N ASP A 270 24.75 -5.52 -0.45
CA ASP A 270 25.05 -4.67 0.71
C ASP A 270 24.02 -4.90 1.81
N PHE A 271 24.43 -5.55 2.90
CA PHE A 271 23.52 -5.97 3.97
C PHE A 271 23.35 -4.86 5.00
N TYR A 272 22.09 -4.57 5.35
CA TYR A 272 21.75 -3.68 6.45
C TYR A 272 21.00 -4.43 7.55
N GLU A 273 20.74 -3.74 8.66
CA GLU A 273 19.98 -4.27 9.79
C GLU A 273 18.81 -3.36 10.10
N VAL A 274 17.81 -3.91 10.79
CA VAL A 274 16.85 -3.09 11.51
C VAL A 274 17.05 -3.27 13.02
N SER A 275 16.75 -2.23 13.77
CA SER A 275 16.89 -2.22 15.23
C SER A 275 15.68 -1.57 15.88
N GLY A 276 15.29 -2.05 17.06
CA GLY A 276 14.19 -1.49 17.84
C GLY A 276 13.97 -2.27 19.12
N SER A 277 12.76 -2.19 19.67
CA SER A 277 12.36 -3.00 20.83
C SER A 277 12.43 -4.51 20.55
N ILE A 278 12.39 -4.92 19.28
CA ILE A 278 12.59 -6.33 18.86
C ILE A 278 14.08 -6.77 18.92
N GLY A 279 14.99 -5.88 19.27
CA GLY A 279 16.43 -6.08 19.17
C GLY A 279 16.94 -5.83 17.75
N ARG A 280 18.12 -6.37 17.44
CA ARG A 280 18.77 -6.22 16.14
C ARG A 280 18.45 -7.41 15.25
N VAL A 281 17.90 -7.15 14.07
CA VAL A 281 17.50 -8.18 13.11
C VAL A 281 18.29 -8.00 11.83
N ARG A 282 18.89 -9.09 11.35
CA ARG A 282 19.79 -9.10 10.20
C ARG A 282 19.40 -10.16 9.18
N HIS A 283 19.77 -9.91 7.93
CA HIS A 283 19.71 -10.91 6.88
C HIS A 283 20.64 -12.09 7.23
N ARG A 284 20.26 -13.35 6.92
CA ARG A 284 21.11 -14.54 7.15
C ARG A 284 22.52 -14.48 6.55
N GLY A 285 22.66 -13.76 5.44
CA GLY A 285 23.94 -13.53 4.76
C GLY A 285 24.84 -12.49 5.44
N ALA A 286 24.37 -11.81 6.50
CA ALA A 286 25.18 -10.85 7.24
C ALA A 286 26.37 -11.55 7.92
N LYS A 287 27.52 -10.87 7.98
CA LYS A 287 28.76 -11.46 8.52
C LYS A 287 28.87 -11.45 10.05
N ASN A 288 28.11 -10.60 10.73
CA ASN A 288 28.20 -10.41 12.18
C ASN A 288 26.80 -10.56 12.81
N PHE A 289 26.71 -11.36 13.88
CA PHE A 289 25.48 -11.60 14.63
C PHE A 289 25.62 -11.32 16.14
N THR A 290 26.67 -10.63 16.57
CA THR A 290 26.81 -10.23 17.97
C THR A 290 25.57 -9.45 18.41
N ASN A 291 24.79 -9.99 19.36
CA ASN A 291 23.53 -9.42 19.83
C ASN A 291 22.50 -9.15 18.73
N ALA A 292 22.48 -9.96 17.67
CA ALA A 292 21.51 -9.88 16.59
C ALA A 292 20.93 -11.25 16.27
N VAL A 293 19.70 -11.27 15.76
CA VAL A 293 19.00 -12.48 15.30
C VAL A 293 18.86 -12.46 13.78
N ARG A 294 18.75 -13.65 13.17
CA ARG A 294 18.39 -13.73 11.75
C ARG A 294 16.90 -13.47 11.60
N ILE A 295 16.52 -12.77 10.55
CA ILE A 295 15.09 -12.61 10.20
C ILE A 295 14.41 -13.98 10.01
N ASP A 296 15.15 -14.98 9.52
CA ASP A 296 14.68 -16.36 9.39
C ASP A 296 14.28 -17.00 10.72
N ASP A 297 14.92 -16.62 11.82
CA ASP A 297 14.67 -17.16 13.15
C ASP A 297 13.38 -16.57 13.76
N LEU A 298 12.83 -15.50 13.16
CA LEU A 298 11.56 -14.89 13.56
C LEU A 298 10.33 -15.54 12.90
N ARG A 299 10.53 -16.46 11.95
CA ARG A 299 9.42 -17.10 11.22
C ARG A 299 8.49 -17.87 12.16
N LYS A 300 7.20 -17.88 11.83
CA LYS A 300 6.19 -18.67 12.53
C LYS A 300 5.67 -19.77 11.60
N PHE A 301 5.52 -20.96 12.16
CA PHE A 301 4.94 -22.11 11.48
C PHE A 301 3.68 -22.53 12.24
N VAL A 302 2.55 -22.52 11.55
CA VAL A 302 1.25 -22.93 12.08
C VAL A 302 0.92 -24.30 11.51
N LEU A 303 0.46 -25.24 12.35
CA LEU A 303 -0.01 -26.54 11.87
C LEU A 303 -1.31 -26.37 11.08
N PHE A 304 -1.50 -27.16 10.04
CA PHE A 304 -2.62 -27.02 9.10
C PHE A 304 -3.99 -27.08 9.79
N SER A 305 -4.17 -27.97 10.77
CA SER A 305 -5.37 -28.09 11.62
C SER A 305 -5.70 -26.82 12.42
N ASN A 306 -4.69 -25.98 12.70
CA ASN A 306 -4.84 -24.73 13.45
C ASN A 306 -4.80 -23.48 12.56
N ALA A 307 -4.58 -23.64 11.25
CA ALA A 307 -4.40 -22.54 10.32
C ALA A 307 -5.77 -21.98 9.86
N GLU A 308 -6.44 -21.26 10.75
CA GLU A 308 -7.69 -20.55 10.46
C GLU A 308 -7.43 -19.06 10.18
N VAL A 309 -8.15 -18.47 9.22
CA VAL A 309 -8.00 -17.06 8.79
C VAL A 309 -7.97 -16.08 9.96
N THR A 310 -8.96 -16.14 10.86
CA THR A 310 -9.05 -15.30 12.07
C THR A 310 -7.83 -15.47 12.96
N ALA A 311 -7.46 -16.71 13.25
CA ALA A 311 -6.34 -17.02 14.14
C ALA A 311 -5.00 -16.54 13.56
N ASN A 312 -4.78 -16.76 12.26
CA ASN A 312 -3.54 -16.36 11.61
C ASN A 312 -3.45 -14.85 11.39
N ILE A 313 -4.56 -14.16 11.07
CA ILE A 313 -4.55 -12.68 11.03
C ILE A 313 -4.21 -12.12 12.42
N LYS A 314 -4.82 -12.63 13.51
CA LYS A 314 -4.46 -12.25 14.88
C LYS A 314 -2.98 -12.53 15.19
N LEU A 315 -2.46 -13.69 14.77
CA LEU A 315 -1.04 -14.03 14.92
C LEU A 315 -0.14 -13.03 14.18
N SER A 316 -0.54 -12.61 12.98
CA SER A 316 0.22 -11.66 12.15
C SER A 316 0.29 -10.26 12.78
N VAL A 317 -0.80 -9.79 13.37
CA VAL A 317 -0.87 -8.52 14.10
C VAL A 317 0.04 -8.55 15.32
N LYS A 318 0.04 -9.67 16.05
CA LYS A 318 0.89 -9.88 17.23
C LYS A 318 2.37 -10.04 16.89
N ASN A 319 2.72 -10.33 15.63
CA ASN A 319 4.11 -10.57 15.20
C ASN A 319 4.42 -9.82 13.88
N PRO A 320 4.51 -8.47 13.90
CA PRO A 320 4.59 -7.68 12.66
C PRO A 320 5.77 -8.04 11.76
N LEU A 321 6.95 -8.34 12.32
CA LEU A 321 8.16 -8.68 11.55
C LEU A 321 8.29 -10.18 11.18
N SER A 322 7.40 -11.04 11.67
CA SER A 322 7.50 -12.49 11.43
C SER A 322 6.80 -12.89 10.15
N LEU A 323 7.49 -13.58 9.24
CA LEU A 323 6.80 -14.31 8.15
C LEU A 323 6.05 -15.51 8.74
N ILE A 324 4.81 -15.73 8.27
CA ILE A 324 3.97 -16.85 8.71
C ILE A 324 3.86 -17.86 7.57
N TYR A 325 3.99 -19.15 7.91
CA TYR A 325 3.81 -20.28 7.01
C TYR A 325 2.94 -21.35 7.66
N VAL A 326 2.31 -22.18 6.83
CA VAL A 326 1.48 -23.30 7.28
C VAL A 326 2.18 -24.62 6.95
N ASN A 327 2.41 -25.41 7.98
CA ASN A 327 2.99 -26.75 7.89
C ASN A 327 1.91 -27.82 8.03
N LYS A 328 2.20 -29.02 7.57
CA LYS A 328 1.41 -30.23 7.86
C LYS A 328 1.28 -30.44 9.37
N ASP A 329 0.27 -31.20 9.79
CA ASP A 329 0.00 -31.45 11.21
C ASP A 329 1.08 -32.25 11.93
N ASP A 330 1.82 -33.09 11.19
CA ASP A 330 3.01 -33.78 11.69
C ASP A 330 4.29 -32.89 11.69
N ASN A 331 4.14 -31.62 11.28
CA ASN A 331 5.20 -30.64 11.14
C ASN A 331 6.35 -31.05 10.17
N SER A 332 6.11 -31.99 9.26
CA SER A 332 7.14 -32.50 8.33
C SER A 332 7.47 -31.57 7.17
N GLY A 333 6.84 -30.39 7.08
CA GLY A 333 7.08 -29.39 6.04
C GLY A 333 5.80 -28.66 5.62
N PRO A 334 5.84 -27.90 4.51
CA PRO A 334 4.70 -27.09 4.05
C PRO A 334 3.44 -27.91 3.81
N ALA A 335 2.29 -27.34 4.16
CA ALA A 335 0.98 -27.88 3.84
C ALA A 335 0.54 -27.48 2.43
N TYR A 336 -0.30 -28.32 1.82
CA TYR A 336 -0.81 -28.13 0.47
C TYR A 336 -2.32 -28.40 0.43
N TYR A 337 -3.08 -27.54 -0.26
CA TYR A 337 -4.49 -27.79 -0.50
C TYR A 337 -4.66 -29.07 -1.32
N ASN A 338 -5.60 -29.92 -0.91
CA ASN A 338 -5.90 -31.20 -1.57
C ASN A 338 -4.68 -32.10 -1.80
N ASN A 339 -3.62 -31.97 -0.97
CA ASN A 339 -2.33 -32.66 -1.15
C ASN A 339 -1.65 -32.42 -2.51
N ASN A 340 -2.00 -31.35 -3.22
CA ASN A 340 -1.38 -31.01 -4.51
C ASN A 340 -0.18 -30.08 -4.28
N THR A 341 1.03 -30.53 -4.65
CA THR A 341 2.27 -29.78 -4.44
C THR A 341 2.33 -28.43 -5.15
N ASN A 342 1.45 -28.17 -6.13
CA ASN A 342 1.33 -26.87 -6.79
C ASN A 342 0.47 -25.88 -6.01
N LEU A 343 -0.25 -26.33 -4.97
CA LEU A 343 -1.24 -25.55 -4.23
C LEU A 343 -0.81 -25.39 -2.77
N MET A 344 0.34 -24.74 -2.55
CA MET A 344 0.82 -24.48 -1.18
C MET A 344 -0.20 -23.63 -0.40
N VAL A 345 -0.43 -24.01 0.85
CA VAL A 345 -1.38 -23.30 1.72
C VAL A 345 -0.87 -21.89 2.01
N ASN A 346 -1.74 -20.89 1.85
CA ASN A 346 -1.41 -19.50 2.16
C ASN A 346 -1.15 -19.32 3.66
N TRP A 347 -0.44 -18.25 4.02
CA TRP A 347 -0.14 -17.95 5.43
C TRP A 347 -1.40 -17.77 6.29
N PHE A 348 -2.50 -17.28 5.70
CA PHE A 348 -3.79 -17.12 6.39
C PHE A 348 -4.60 -18.42 6.48
N GLY A 349 -4.13 -19.54 5.89
CA GLY A 349 -4.73 -20.86 6.09
C GLY A 349 -6.07 -21.07 5.38
N ARG A 350 -7.06 -21.55 6.14
CA ARG A 350 -8.42 -21.90 5.69
C ARG A 350 -9.48 -21.08 6.44
N SER A 351 -10.68 -21.06 5.89
CA SER A 351 -11.84 -20.44 6.54
C SER A 351 -12.89 -21.49 6.86
N MET A 352 -13.56 -21.34 8.01
CA MET A 352 -14.72 -22.18 8.34
C MET A 352 -15.99 -21.76 7.59
N SER A 353 -16.07 -20.50 7.16
CA SER A 353 -17.25 -19.93 6.49
C SER A 353 -17.14 -19.94 4.96
N MET A 354 -15.96 -20.25 4.42
CA MET A 354 -15.66 -20.17 2.99
C MET A 354 -14.79 -21.34 2.52
N LYS A 355 -15.13 -21.90 1.36
CA LYS A 355 -14.34 -22.96 0.71
C LYS A 355 -12.96 -22.42 0.32
N ASP A 356 -11.95 -23.28 0.37
CA ASP A 356 -10.55 -22.91 0.07
C ASP A 356 -10.35 -22.25 -1.30
N ASN A 357 -11.07 -22.69 -2.33
CA ASN A 357 -10.98 -22.12 -3.67
C ASN A 357 -11.50 -20.68 -3.77
N ARG A 358 -12.30 -20.26 -2.77
CA ARG A 358 -12.88 -18.91 -2.67
C ARG A 358 -12.08 -17.98 -1.78
N LEU A 359 -10.98 -18.43 -1.17
CA LEU A 359 -10.15 -17.59 -0.28
C LEU A 359 -9.67 -16.24 -0.87
N PRO A 360 -9.49 -16.06 -2.19
CA PRO A 360 -9.27 -14.71 -2.75
C PRO A 360 -10.38 -13.70 -2.43
N GLU A 361 -11.60 -14.17 -2.14
CA GLU A 361 -12.73 -13.33 -1.73
C GLU A 361 -12.58 -12.73 -0.33
N LEU A 362 -11.54 -13.10 0.43
CA LEU A 362 -11.12 -12.39 1.65
C LEU A 362 -10.77 -10.93 1.40
N ASN A 363 -10.45 -10.54 0.16
CA ASN A 363 -10.34 -9.15 -0.25
C ASN A 363 -9.43 -8.29 0.66
N LEU A 364 -8.34 -8.87 1.18
CA LEU A 364 -7.53 -8.25 2.23
C LEU A 364 -6.83 -6.97 1.76
N TRP A 365 -6.59 -6.77 0.45
CA TRP A 365 -5.96 -5.57 -0.12
C TRP A 365 -6.87 -4.81 -1.12
N SER A 366 -8.19 -4.94 -1.01
CA SER A 366 -9.16 -4.25 -1.89
C SER A 366 -9.12 -4.65 -3.37
N ASP A 367 -9.09 -5.94 -3.66
CA ASP A 367 -9.36 -6.44 -5.01
C ASP A 367 -10.65 -5.83 -5.59
N ASN A 368 -10.53 -5.21 -6.75
CA ASN A 368 -11.64 -4.63 -7.48
C ASN A 368 -12.68 -5.68 -7.87
N SER A 369 -12.32 -6.96 -7.98
CA SER A 369 -13.29 -8.03 -8.21
C SER A 369 -13.86 -8.65 -6.93
N LYS A 370 -13.31 -8.29 -5.76
CA LYS A 370 -13.57 -8.96 -4.48
C LYS A 370 -13.35 -10.48 -4.56
N GLY A 371 -12.45 -10.96 -5.41
CA GLY A 371 -12.23 -12.39 -5.68
C GLY A 371 -13.35 -13.11 -6.45
N ILE A 372 -14.39 -12.38 -6.90
CA ILE A 372 -15.58 -12.93 -7.54
C ILE A 372 -15.41 -12.95 -9.06
N ILE A 373 -15.50 -14.14 -9.64
CA ILE A 373 -15.49 -14.36 -11.08
C ILE A 373 -16.83 -13.92 -11.68
N ASP A 374 -16.77 -13.14 -12.76
CA ASP A 374 -17.92 -12.80 -13.61
C ASP A 374 -17.97 -13.71 -14.84
N VAL A 375 -19.11 -13.88 -15.48
CA VAL A 375 -19.24 -14.68 -16.72
C VAL A 375 -18.67 -13.92 -17.92
N ASN A 376 -18.82 -12.60 -17.97
CA ASN A 376 -18.43 -11.76 -19.10
C ASN A 376 -17.16 -10.93 -18.80
N TYR A 377 -16.24 -11.52 -18.03
CA TYR A 377 -15.03 -10.86 -17.52
C TYR A 377 -14.09 -10.34 -18.61
N ASN A 378 -14.18 -10.80 -19.87
CA ASN A 378 -13.36 -10.27 -20.96
C ASN A 378 -13.96 -9.05 -21.68
N SER A 379 -15.21 -8.68 -21.40
CA SER A 379 -15.83 -7.50 -21.98
C SER A 379 -15.41 -6.22 -21.24
N ASP A 380 -15.42 -5.07 -21.92
CA ASP A 380 -15.19 -3.76 -21.27
C ASP A 380 -16.15 -3.50 -20.10
N ASN A 381 -17.39 -4.00 -20.20
CA ASN A 381 -18.40 -3.91 -19.15
C ASN A 381 -18.15 -4.87 -17.97
N GLY A 382 -17.31 -5.90 -18.17
CA GLY A 382 -16.87 -6.82 -17.13
C GLY A 382 -15.80 -6.23 -16.20
N ALA A 383 -15.13 -5.15 -16.62
CA ALA A 383 -14.15 -4.45 -15.80
C ALA A 383 -14.78 -3.90 -14.51
N ARG A 384 -14.25 -4.32 -13.36
CA ARG A 384 -14.77 -3.92 -12.06
C ARG A 384 -14.21 -2.56 -11.62
N PRO A 385 -15.03 -1.73 -10.95
CA PRO A 385 -14.58 -0.43 -10.49
C PRO A 385 -13.57 -0.54 -9.36
N TYR A 386 -12.70 0.47 -9.26
CA TYR A 386 -11.91 0.72 -8.07
C TYR A 386 -12.82 1.02 -6.89
N ARG A 387 -12.55 0.36 -5.77
CA ARG A 387 -13.26 0.56 -4.50
C ARG A 387 -12.35 1.17 -3.44
N ASN A 388 -12.95 1.55 -2.33
CA ASN A 388 -12.24 1.98 -1.15
C ASN A 388 -11.22 0.93 -0.68
N LYS A 389 -10.13 1.43 -0.08
CA LYS A 389 -9.09 0.59 0.50
C LYS A 389 -9.63 -0.27 1.64
N SER A 390 -9.02 -1.43 1.84
CA SER A 390 -9.42 -2.39 2.86
C SER A 390 -8.75 -2.01 4.17
N SER A 391 -9.16 -2.67 5.25
CA SER A 391 -8.59 -2.42 6.57
C SER A 391 -7.12 -2.88 6.69
N TYR A 392 -6.67 -3.75 5.78
CA TYR A 392 -5.30 -4.33 5.75
C TYR A 392 -4.44 -3.83 4.59
N ASP A 393 -4.96 -2.98 3.70
CA ASP A 393 -4.15 -2.33 2.67
C ASP A 393 -2.97 -1.58 3.33
N PRO A 394 -1.71 -1.88 2.96
CA PRO A 394 -0.54 -1.32 3.61
C PRO A 394 -0.24 0.12 3.20
N CYS A 395 -0.85 0.65 2.15
CA CYS A 395 -0.50 1.95 1.60
C CYS A 395 -0.91 3.11 2.53
N PRO A 396 -0.24 4.28 2.41
CA PRO A 396 -0.58 5.46 3.19
C PRO A 396 -1.98 6.00 2.86
N ASN A 397 -2.44 7.00 3.60
CA ASN A 397 -3.67 7.70 3.24
C ASN A 397 -3.55 8.31 1.83
N GLY A 398 -4.65 8.29 1.06
CA GLY A 398 -4.67 8.72 -0.35
C GLY A 398 -4.13 7.69 -1.36
N TRP A 399 -3.49 6.61 -0.88
CA TRP A 399 -2.94 5.55 -1.72
C TRP A 399 -3.54 4.19 -1.40
N ARG A 400 -3.52 3.29 -2.38
CA ARG A 400 -3.97 1.89 -2.24
C ARG A 400 -3.17 0.97 -3.14
N VAL A 401 -3.19 -0.33 -2.84
CA VAL A 401 -2.56 -1.35 -3.69
C VAL A 401 -3.32 -1.40 -5.03
N PRO A 402 -2.61 -1.40 -6.19
CA PRO A 402 -3.24 -1.49 -7.50
C PRO A 402 -3.88 -2.86 -7.71
N SER A 403 -4.97 -2.92 -8.44
CA SER A 403 -5.77 -4.14 -8.62
C SER A 403 -5.95 -4.46 -10.10
N VAL A 404 -6.00 -5.75 -10.42
CA VAL A 404 -6.56 -6.21 -11.70
C VAL A 404 -8.04 -5.88 -11.71
N LEU A 405 -8.60 -5.58 -12.89
CA LEU A 405 -10.01 -5.19 -13.03
C LEU A 405 -10.98 -6.38 -12.93
N VAL A 406 -10.48 -7.62 -12.93
CA VAL A 406 -11.28 -8.85 -12.85
C VAL A 406 -10.59 -9.88 -11.97
N ALA A 407 -11.37 -10.84 -11.44
CA ALA A 407 -10.81 -11.96 -10.70
C ALA A 407 -10.00 -12.86 -11.63
N ASN A 408 -8.95 -13.49 -11.08
CA ASN A 408 -8.26 -14.54 -11.80
C ASN A 408 -9.04 -15.86 -11.68
N LEU A 409 -9.15 -16.59 -12.79
CA LEU A 409 -9.92 -17.84 -12.88
C LEU A 409 -9.17 -19.07 -12.35
N ALA A 410 -7.83 -19.01 -12.35
CA ALA A 410 -6.87 -20.03 -11.93
C ALA A 410 -7.35 -21.49 -12.02
N SER A 411 -7.24 -22.05 -13.22
CA SER A 411 -7.30 -23.48 -13.45
C SER A 411 -6.23 -23.87 -14.46
N GLY A 412 -5.59 -25.03 -14.26
CA GLY A 412 -4.69 -25.61 -15.26
C GLY A 412 -5.41 -26.20 -16.48
N THR A 413 -6.74 -26.34 -16.41
CA THR A 413 -7.57 -26.88 -17.52
C THR A 413 -8.17 -25.79 -18.40
N TYR A 414 -8.19 -24.54 -17.96
CA TYR A 414 -8.68 -23.41 -18.72
C TYR A 414 -7.53 -22.63 -19.37
N VAL A 415 -7.84 -22.06 -20.53
CA VAL A 415 -6.95 -21.07 -21.16
C VAL A 415 -7.09 -19.79 -20.37
N ASP A 416 -5.99 -19.29 -19.78
CA ASP A 416 -5.97 -17.98 -19.15
C ASP A 416 -6.05 -16.89 -20.23
N ASP A 417 -7.27 -16.43 -20.47
CA ASP A 417 -7.61 -15.46 -21.51
C ASP A 417 -7.94 -14.08 -20.95
N ILE A 418 -7.60 -13.81 -19.68
CA ILE A 418 -7.78 -12.50 -19.07
C ILE A 418 -7.02 -11.47 -19.89
N ARG A 419 -7.67 -10.34 -20.18
CA ARG A 419 -7.08 -9.25 -20.94
C ARG A 419 -5.88 -8.62 -20.23
N ILE A 420 -4.82 -8.38 -20.99
CA ILE A 420 -3.59 -7.77 -20.47
C ILE A 420 -3.83 -6.34 -20.00
N ASP A 421 -4.67 -5.56 -20.70
CA ASP A 421 -5.00 -4.19 -20.31
C ASP A 421 -5.79 -4.10 -18.99
N PHE A 422 -6.34 -5.20 -18.48
CA PHE A 422 -7.01 -5.23 -17.17
C PHE A 422 -6.03 -5.35 -16.00
N SER A 423 -4.78 -5.74 -16.27
CA SER A 423 -3.71 -5.61 -15.30
C SER A 423 -3.36 -4.12 -15.15
N PRO A 424 -3.16 -3.62 -13.92
CA PRO A 424 -2.74 -2.24 -13.71
C PRO A 424 -1.29 -2.00 -14.19
N TYR A 425 -0.52 -3.08 -14.41
CA TYR A 425 0.82 -3.07 -15.00
C TYR A 425 0.82 -3.45 -16.50
N GLY A 426 -0.38 -3.64 -17.07
CA GLY A 426 -0.55 -4.05 -18.46
C GLY A 426 -0.21 -2.96 -19.47
N VAL A 427 -0.19 -3.32 -20.74
CA VAL A 427 -0.10 -2.41 -21.88
C VAL A 427 -1.48 -2.15 -22.48
N ARG A 428 -1.66 -1.04 -23.21
CA ARG A 428 -2.91 -0.66 -23.90
C ARG A 428 -3.22 -1.58 -25.09
N THR A 429 -3.68 -2.79 -24.78
CA THR A 429 -4.09 -3.79 -25.77
C THR A 429 -5.23 -4.65 -25.23
N GLY A 430 -6.27 -4.84 -26.04
CA GLY A 430 -7.39 -5.73 -25.71
C GLY A 430 -7.06 -7.22 -25.85
N LEU A 431 -5.79 -7.57 -26.07
CA LEU A 431 -5.36 -8.96 -26.17
C LEU A 431 -5.50 -9.66 -24.82
N SER A 432 -6.00 -10.89 -24.87
CA SER A 432 -5.94 -11.84 -23.78
C SER A 432 -4.49 -12.30 -23.52
N LYS A 433 -4.21 -12.75 -22.29
CA LYS A 433 -2.88 -13.23 -21.89
C LYS A 433 -2.37 -14.36 -22.80
N ASN A 434 -3.17 -15.39 -23.03
CA ASN A 434 -2.81 -16.50 -23.91
C ASN A 434 -2.44 -16.03 -25.33
N THR A 435 -3.16 -15.06 -25.90
CA THR A 435 -2.85 -14.53 -27.23
C THR A 435 -1.60 -13.66 -27.20
N PHE A 436 -1.40 -12.88 -26.14
CA PHE A 436 -0.16 -12.11 -25.93
C PHE A 436 1.06 -13.04 -25.86
N GLU A 437 0.96 -14.16 -25.15
CA GLU A 437 2.00 -15.17 -25.04
C GLU A 437 2.22 -15.95 -26.33
N PHE A 438 1.14 -16.36 -27.02
CA PHE A 438 1.20 -17.04 -28.32
C PHE A 438 1.96 -16.22 -29.36
N ASN A 439 1.79 -14.90 -29.33
CA ASN A 439 2.51 -13.97 -30.21
C ASN A 439 3.94 -13.66 -29.74
N ASN A 440 4.42 -14.29 -28.66
CA ASN A 440 5.72 -14.06 -28.02
C ASN A 440 5.96 -12.61 -27.56
N TYR A 441 4.91 -11.86 -27.25
CA TYR A 441 5.04 -10.47 -26.78
C TYR A 441 5.56 -10.36 -25.35
N HIS A 442 5.69 -11.46 -24.61
CA HIS A 442 6.42 -11.48 -23.33
C HIS A 442 7.94 -11.50 -23.51
N ILE A 443 8.44 -11.74 -24.73
CA ILE A 443 9.87 -11.73 -25.05
C ILE A 443 10.25 -10.33 -25.53
N ILE A 444 10.97 -9.59 -24.69
CA ILE A 444 11.44 -8.24 -25.02
C ILE A 444 12.66 -8.34 -25.93
N LYS A 445 12.56 -7.75 -27.13
CA LYS A 445 13.64 -7.73 -28.11
C LYS A 445 14.60 -6.55 -27.85
N PRO A 446 15.88 -6.64 -28.28
CA PRO A 446 16.84 -5.52 -28.15
C PRO A 446 16.50 -4.28 -28.99
N THR A 447 15.54 -4.38 -29.91
CA THR A 447 15.13 -3.31 -30.84
C THR A 447 13.62 -3.31 -31.02
N ASP A 448 13.05 -2.17 -31.41
CA ASP A 448 11.63 -2.02 -31.73
C ASP A 448 11.21 -2.64 -33.09
N SER A 449 12.14 -3.20 -33.86
CA SER A 449 11.84 -3.84 -35.14
C SER A 449 10.83 -4.99 -34.97
N ASN A 450 9.71 -4.89 -35.69
CA ASN A 450 8.60 -5.84 -35.63
C ASN A 450 8.00 -6.00 -34.22
N MET A 451 8.11 -4.96 -33.37
CA MET A 451 7.39 -4.87 -32.10
C MET A 451 6.06 -4.14 -32.31
N PRO A 452 4.96 -4.60 -31.68
CA PRO A 452 3.70 -3.86 -31.66
C PRO A 452 3.90 -2.47 -31.05
N ASP A 453 3.08 -1.51 -31.49
CA ASP A 453 3.18 -0.12 -31.01
C ASP A 453 3.12 -0.03 -29.49
N PHE A 454 2.23 -0.77 -28.82
CA PHE A 454 2.10 -0.78 -27.36
C PHE A 454 3.33 -1.33 -26.59
N MET A 455 4.38 -1.78 -27.28
CA MET A 455 5.63 -2.24 -26.68
C MET A 455 6.87 -1.44 -27.11
N LYS A 456 6.75 -0.56 -28.10
CA LYS A 456 7.90 0.19 -28.61
C LYS A 456 8.49 1.08 -27.52
N GLY A 457 9.80 1.00 -27.29
CA GLY A 457 10.49 1.75 -26.23
C GLY A 457 10.60 1.03 -24.89
N PHE A 458 10.18 -0.24 -24.79
CA PHE A 458 10.49 -1.08 -23.63
C PHE A 458 12.01 -1.18 -23.44
N LYS A 459 12.51 -0.82 -22.25
CA LYS A 459 13.91 -1.01 -21.89
C LYS A 459 14.02 -1.97 -20.72
N LEU A 460 14.73 -3.07 -20.97
CA LEU A 460 15.13 -4.02 -19.94
C LEU A 460 16.61 -3.78 -19.62
N TYR A 461 16.90 -3.55 -18.35
CA TYR A 461 18.24 -3.59 -17.80
C TYR A 461 18.38 -4.93 -17.05
N PRO A 462 19.11 -5.91 -17.61
CA PRO A 462 19.29 -7.21 -16.97
C PRO A 462 19.76 -7.04 -15.53
N ASN A 463 19.18 -7.81 -14.60
CA ASN A 463 19.51 -7.76 -13.17
C ASN A 463 19.21 -6.41 -12.47
N ILE A 464 18.63 -5.44 -13.19
CA ILE A 464 18.38 -4.09 -12.69
C ILE A 464 16.89 -3.75 -12.70
N GLY A 465 16.19 -4.07 -13.78
CA GLY A 465 14.74 -3.88 -13.90
C GLY A 465 14.30 -3.28 -15.23
N PHE A 466 13.09 -2.74 -15.26
CA PHE A 466 12.48 -2.17 -16.46
C PHE A 466 12.37 -0.65 -16.37
N ASP A 467 12.73 0.03 -17.46
CA ASP A 467 12.36 1.42 -17.69
C ASP A 467 11.29 1.44 -18.79
N LEU A 468 10.06 1.72 -18.36
CA LEU A 468 8.89 1.84 -19.22
C LEU A 468 8.39 3.30 -19.25
N SER A 469 9.27 4.27 -19.00
CA SER A 469 8.92 5.69 -18.94
C SER A 469 8.59 6.34 -20.29
N ASN A 470 8.84 5.64 -21.40
CA ASN A 470 8.55 6.12 -22.74
C ASN A 470 8.16 4.98 -23.69
N VAL A 471 7.11 4.24 -23.33
CA VAL A 471 6.53 3.20 -24.18
C VAL A 471 5.55 3.84 -25.14
N ASN A 472 5.92 3.96 -26.42
CA ASN A 472 5.08 4.57 -27.45
C ASN A 472 4.50 5.94 -27.06
N GLY A 473 5.34 6.77 -26.43
CA GLY A 473 4.94 8.09 -25.91
C GLY A 473 4.21 8.07 -24.56
N TYR A 474 4.00 6.90 -23.95
CA TYR A 474 3.41 6.77 -22.61
C TYR A 474 4.48 6.51 -21.54
N ASN A 475 4.34 7.22 -20.42
CA ASN A 475 5.10 6.93 -19.21
C ASN A 475 4.36 5.89 -18.37
N MET A 476 4.75 4.62 -18.45
CA MET A 476 4.21 3.53 -17.63
C MET A 476 4.94 3.37 -16.29
N GLY A 477 6.02 4.12 -16.06
CA GLY A 477 6.84 4.06 -14.85
C GLY A 477 8.12 3.25 -15.02
N VAL A 478 8.85 3.15 -13.90
CA VAL A 478 10.13 2.44 -13.78
C VAL A 478 9.96 1.36 -12.71
N PHE A 479 10.36 0.14 -13.02
CA PHE A 479 10.18 -1.01 -12.16
C PHE A 479 11.56 -1.60 -11.79
N PRO A 480 12.08 -1.30 -10.59
CA PRO A 480 13.34 -1.86 -10.15
C PRO A 480 13.21 -3.35 -9.86
N GLY A 481 14.27 -4.10 -10.07
CA GLY A 481 14.51 -5.40 -9.45
C GLY A 481 14.33 -5.35 -7.93
N THR A 482 13.22 -5.90 -7.44
CA THR A 482 12.79 -5.89 -6.03
C THR A 482 13.17 -7.16 -5.28
N GLY A 483 13.55 -8.23 -5.99
CA GLY A 483 13.65 -9.56 -5.43
C GLY A 483 12.28 -10.11 -4.99
N GLN A 484 12.29 -11.28 -4.35
CA GLN A 484 11.09 -11.93 -3.82
C GLN A 484 11.43 -12.81 -2.62
N LEU A 485 10.42 -13.11 -1.80
CA LEU A 485 10.50 -14.10 -0.72
C LEU A 485 9.63 -15.30 -1.11
N ALA A 486 10.24 -16.43 -1.44
CA ALA A 486 9.52 -17.61 -1.89
C ALA A 486 9.91 -18.86 -1.09
N LEU A 487 8.92 -19.55 -0.52
CA LEU A 487 9.19 -20.73 0.32
C LEU A 487 9.77 -21.90 -0.50
N ILE A 488 9.18 -22.17 -1.67
CA ILE A 488 9.53 -23.34 -2.49
C ILE A 488 10.85 -23.12 -3.24
N SER A 489 10.97 -22.01 -3.98
CA SER A 489 12.14 -21.77 -4.83
C SER A 489 13.36 -21.24 -4.07
N GLN A 490 13.18 -20.70 -2.85
CA GLN A 490 14.24 -20.01 -2.10
C GLN A 490 14.30 -20.43 -0.62
N ALA A 491 13.64 -21.54 -0.25
CA ALA A 491 13.57 -22.01 1.14
C ALA A 491 13.10 -20.93 2.14
N GLY A 492 12.24 -20.01 1.67
CA GLY A 492 11.70 -18.90 2.45
C GLY A 492 12.68 -17.75 2.64
N GLN A 493 13.72 -17.68 1.81
CA GLN A 493 14.75 -16.65 1.84
C GLN A 493 14.46 -15.59 0.80
N TYR A 494 14.95 -14.39 1.10
CA TYR A 494 14.89 -13.30 0.15
C TYR A 494 15.85 -13.58 -1.00
N THR A 495 15.37 -13.47 -2.24
CA THR A 495 16.24 -13.52 -3.42
C THR A 495 17.03 -12.24 -3.56
N ASP A 496 18.10 -12.29 -4.34
CA ASP A 496 18.71 -11.07 -4.84
C ASP A 496 17.72 -10.16 -5.61
N GLN A 497 18.11 -8.91 -5.79
CA GLN A 497 17.35 -7.87 -6.48
C GLN A 497 17.39 -8.02 -8.02
N HIS A 498 17.74 -9.20 -8.55
CA HIS A 498 17.78 -9.42 -10.00
C HIS A 498 16.40 -9.70 -10.59
N HIS A 499 15.47 -10.18 -9.76
CA HIS A 499 14.09 -10.47 -10.13
C HIS A 499 13.15 -9.33 -9.76
N ILE A 500 12.03 -9.24 -10.46
CA ILE A 500 10.95 -8.30 -10.14
C ILE A 500 9.73 -9.10 -9.72
N GLY A 501 9.34 -8.91 -8.47
CA GLY A 501 8.02 -9.29 -7.97
C GLY A 501 7.19 -8.04 -7.75
N LEU A 502 6.02 -7.97 -8.39
CA LEU A 502 5.03 -6.93 -8.16
C LEU A 502 3.75 -7.58 -7.63
N TRP A 503 3.20 -7.02 -6.57
CA TRP A 503 1.92 -7.44 -6.05
C TRP A 503 0.78 -6.64 -6.67
N THR A 504 -0.35 -7.30 -6.88
CA THR A 504 -1.62 -6.62 -7.02
C THR A 504 -2.52 -6.97 -5.83
N ALA A 505 -3.54 -6.15 -5.61
CA ALA A 505 -4.62 -6.45 -4.70
C ALA A 505 -5.43 -7.68 -5.14
N THR A 506 -5.40 -8.04 -6.42
CA THR A 506 -6.06 -9.24 -6.93
C THR A 506 -5.19 -10.45 -6.69
N MET A 507 -5.68 -11.36 -5.86
CA MET A 507 -5.05 -12.65 -5.65
C MET A 507 -5.50 -13.63 -6.73
N ALA A 508 -4.56 -14.41 -7.26
CA ALA A 508 -4.93 -15.51 -8.13
C ALA A 508 -5.80 -16.53 -7.36
N ARG A 509 -6.85 -17.08 -7.97
CA ARG A 509 -7.47 -18.28 -7.40
C ARG A 509 -6.42 -19.38 -7.28
N MET A 510 -6.59 -20.24 -6.28
CA MET A 510 -5.65 -21.35 -6.10
C MET A 510 -6.03 -22.52 -7.01
N PHE A 511 -7.33 -22.79 -7.12
CA PHE A 511 -7.89 -23.86 -7.93
C PHE A 511 -9.38 -23.57 -8.17
N ASP A 512 -9.98 -24.26 -9.14
CA ASP A 512 -11.43 -24.29 -9.31
C ASP A 512 -12.05 -25.51 -8.59
N THR A 513 -13.36 -25.46 -8.36
CA THR A 513 -14.21 -26.54 -7.86
C THR A 513 -14.64 -27.55 -8.93
N THR A 514 -14.36 -27.30 -10.21
CA THR A 514 -14.73 -28.20 -11.32
C THR A 514 -13.71 -29.30 -11.56
#